data_AF-A0A8D3BXX0-F1
#
_entry.id   AF-A0A8D3BXX0-F1
#
_cell.length_a   1.000
_cell.length_b   1.000
_cell.length_c   1.000
_cell.angle_alpha   90.00
_cell.angle_beta   90.00
_cell.angle_gamma   90.00
#
_symmetry.space_group_name_H-M   'P 1'
#
loop_
_entity.id
_entity.type
_entity.pdbx_description
1 polymer ?
#
loop_
_entity_poly.entity_id
_entity_poly.type
_entity_poly.pdbx_seq_one_letter_code
_entity_poly.pdbx_strand_id
1 'polypeptide(L)'
;THTHTHTHTHTLNDPPTHTHTHTHTHTHTHTPQSVVVVVVIVVVTSPHPVPTQAEKVLLEMQDPKTGVKSQPQRLVITTIPHAITGEDILSWLADRFQIDTQEARNFGSMLVALGYIYPLQDHKRLVIKPDASLYRFQTPYFWPTQQWPVEDTDYAIYLAKRNIRKKGILELHEQEQYNRLHKWMNHKWDFIVMQAKEQYRAAKERKKPDRVVFDCQERAYWVVHRPPMIFTQQSIMRPRVKSSVSIGALVKYCATYNGHDPFLSKCLPSNPWITDDITYWNLNMPNVEIPTKMRVERWTFSFGELLSDPRGRDDFRLFLKKEFSGENLAFWEGCEDLKWGTAATMREKAEQIYKSFLARGAPRWINIDGKTMEITVNGLKHPHRYVLDAAQTHIYMLMKKVSKHTTRRVQPRNNSPPTCTHHHSKPLCHDGVRAHFAGLIRAILEVSGLQGHVEEGRLSRGAQVLVRGVLINNFYR
;
A
#
# COMPACT_ATOMS: atom_id res chain seq x y z
N THR A 1 0.87 13.15 15.84
CA THR A 1 -0.59 13.36 15.93
C THR A 1 -0.84 14.80 15.58
N HIS A 2 -1.67 15.09 14.58
CA HIS A 2 -2.11 16.45 14.31
C HIS A 2 -3.60 16.56 14.63
N THR A 3 -3.96 17.58 15.39
CA THR A 3 -5.34 17.89 15.77
C THR A 3 -5.72 19.18 15.07
N HIS A 4 -6.74 19.14 14.20
CA HIS A 4 -7.33 20.34 13.62
C HIS A 4 -8.75 20.51 14.19
N THR A 5 -9.02 21.72 14.67
CA THR A 5 -10.34 22.11 15.17
C THR A 5 -10.95 23.05 14.14
N HIS A 6 -12.09 22.68 13.57
CA HIS A 6 -12.86 23.55 12.70
C HIS A 6 -14.16 23.96 13.41
N THR A 7 -14.40 25.27 13.46
CA THR A 7 -15.64 25.84 13.99
C THR A 7 -16.44 26.37 12.82
N HIS A 8 -17.65 25.86 12.60
CA HIS A 8 -18.58 26.38 11.62
C HIS A 8 -19.72 27.11 12.35
N THR A 9 -19.94 28.36 11.94
CA THR A 9 -21.08 29.17 12.40
C THR A 9 -22.02 29.35 11.20
N HIS A 10 -23.25 28.88 11.31
CA HIS A 10 -24.27 29.09 10.31
C HIS A 10 -25.19 30.23 10.76
N THR A 11 -25.18 31.34 10.00
CA THR A 11 -26.20 32.39 10.07
C THR A 11 -27.20 32.15 8.95
N LEU A 12 -28.43 31.80 9.32
CA LEU A 12 -29.57 31.79 8.39
C LEU A 12 -30.09 33.22 8.25
N ASN A 13 -30.14 33.72 7.01
CA ASN A 13 -30.76 34.99 6.66
C ASN A 13 -32.28 34.78 6.54
N ASP A 14 -33.00 34.85 7.65
CA ASP A 14 -34.39 35.35 7.72
C ASP A 14 -34.80 35.58 9.18
N PRO A 15 -35.66 36.59 9.47
CA PRO A 15 -36.04 36.92 10.84
C PRO A 15 -37.19 36.02 11.35
N PRO A 16 -37.32 35.74 12.68
CA PRO A 16 -36.42 36.01 13.79
C PRO A 16 -35.78 34.73 14.40
N THR A 17 -34.45 34.69 14.32
CA THR A 17 -33.44 34.21 15.30
C THR A 17 -33.60 32.88 16.06
N HIS A 18 -32.73 31.91 15.72
CA HIS A 18 -31.78 31.29 16.66
C HIS A 18 -30.51 30.85 15.91
N THR A 19 -29.33 31.23 16.41
CA THR A 19 -28.03 30.85 15.82
C THR A 19 -27.45 29.65 16.58
N HIS A 20 -27.15 28.56 15.86
CA HIS A 20 -26.50 27.38 16.43
C HIS A 20 -25.04 27.29 15.95
N THR A 21 -24.11 27.19 16.89
CA THR A 21 -22.68 26.98 16.63
C THR A 21 -22.32 25.54 16.97
N HIS A 22 -21.72 24.82 16.01
CA HIS A 22 -21.20 23.48 16.21
C HIS A 22 -19.69 23.45 15.98
N THR A 23 -18.96 22.90 16.95
CA THR A 23 -17.50 22.71 16.89
C THR A 23 -17.19 21.23 16.67
N HIS A 24 -16.46 20.91 15.61
CA HIS A 24 -16.00 19.56 15.31
C HIS A 24 -14.47 19.49 15.41
N THR A 25 -13.97 18.54 16.20
CA THR A 25 -12.54 18.28 16.38
C THR A 25 -12.19 16.96 15.69
N HIS A 26 -11.30 17.02 14.69
CA HIS A 26 -10.80 15.84 14.00
C HIS A 26 -9.34 15.58 14.37
N THR A 27 -9.07 14.39 14.89
CA THR A 27 -7.73 13.92 15.27
C THR A 27 -7.25 12.88 14.27
N HIS A 28 -6.25 13.23 13.45
CA HIS A 28 -5.61 12.28 12.54
C HIS A 28 -4.40 11.62 13.19
N THR A 29 -4.45 10.29 13.30
CA THR A 29 -3.34 9.46 13.78
C THR A 29 -2.81 8.64 12.61
N HIS A 30 -1.65 9.02 12.07
CA HIS A 30 -0.95 8.20 11.08
C HIS A 30 -0.23 7.06 11.79
N THR A 31 -0.70 5.82 11.62
CA THR A 31 0.05 4.61 11.96
C THR A 31 0.77 4.09 10.72
N PRO A 32 2.10 3.95 10.71
CA PRO A 32 2.82 3.35 9.60
C PRO A 32 2.66 1.82 9.64
N GLN A 33 1.56 1.31 9.09
CA GLN A 33 1.29 -0.14 8.98
C GLN A 33 2.27 -0.85 8.00
N SER A 34 2.94 -0.09 7.14
CA SER A 34 3.74 -0.63 6.03
C SER A 34 5.09 -1.22 6.46
N VAL A 35 5.66 -0.77 7.58
CA VAL A 35 6.97 -1.25 8.06
C VAL A 35 6.85 -2.62 8.72
N VAL A 36 5.71 -2.91 9.36
CA VAL A 36 5.45 -4.15 10.11
C VAL A 36 5.40 -5.38 9.19
N VAL A 37 4.91 -5.23 7.96
CA VAL A 37 4.73 -6.36 7.03
C VAL A 37 6.05 -6.84 6.42
N VAL A 38 7.03 -5.96 6.23
CA VAL A 38 8.29 -6.28 5.54
C VAL A 38 9.23 -7.07 6.47
N VAL A 39 9.25 -6.77 7.77
CA VAL A 39 10.12 -7.46 8.75
C VAL A 39 9.68 -8.91 8.98
N VAL A 40 8.37 -9.20 8.94
CA VAL A 40 7.82 -10.55 9.16
C VAL A 40 8.27 -11.57 8.09
N ILE A 41 8.59 -11.13 6.87
CA ILE A 41 8.95 -12.03 5.76
C ILE A 41 10.42 -12.49 5.83
N VAL A 42 11.31 -11.72 6.47
CA VAL A 42 12.76 -11.99 6.42
C VAL A 42 13.23 -13.00 7.49
N VAL A 43 12.44 -13.27 8.53
CA VAL A 43 12.90 -14.06 9.69
C VAL A 43 12.68 -15.58 9.53
N VAL A 44 11.98 -16.06 8.50
CA VAL A 44 11.44 -17.44 8.46
C VAL A 44 12.33 -18.46 7.71
N THR A 45 13.61 -18.20 7.44
CA THR A 45 14.47 -19.17 6.73
C THR A 45 15.81 -19.44 7.43
N SER A 46 15.81 -20.23 8.51
CA SER A 46 16.98 -21.02 8.90
C SER A 46 16.57 -22.28 9.67
N PRO A 47 17.13 -23.48 9.37
CA PRO A 47 16.68 -24.75 9.94
C PRO A 47 17.46 -25.21 11.19
N HIS A 48 18.14 -24.31 11.92
CA HIS A 48 18.88 -24.65 13.15
C HIS A 48 18.47 -23.77 14.35
N PRO A 49 18.54 -24.31 15.60
CA PRO A 49 18.06 -23.64 16.82
C PRO A 49 19.08 -22.61 17.31
N VAL A 50 19.41 -21.61 16.48
CA VAL A 50 20.11 -20.42 16.94
C VAL A 50 19.04 -19.47 17.44
N PRO A 51 19.09 -19.00 18.71
CA PRO A 51 18.15 -18.02 19.19
C PRO A 51 18.17 -16.82 18.24
N THR A 52 16.99 -16.42 17.74
CA THR A 52 16.91 -15.23 16.89
C THR A 52 17.50 -14.03 17.61
N GLN A 53 17.88 -12.99 16.87
CA GLN A 53 18.42 -11.77 17.48
C GLN A 53 17.46 -11.20 18.53
N ALA A 54 16.13 -11.33 18.32
CA ALA A 54 15.13 -10.98 19.32
C ALA A 54 15.24 -11.80 20.61
N GLU A 55 15.41 -13.12 20.52
CA GLU A 55 15.52 -13.99 21.69
C GLU A 55 16.76 -13.71 22.54
N LYS A 56 17.90 -13.40 21.91
CA LYS A 56 19.10 -12.98 22.63
C LYS A 56 18.84 -11.71 23.45
N VAL A 57 18.17 -10.74 22.85
CA VAL A 57 17.77 -9.50 23.54
C VAL A 57 16.79 -9.80 24.68
N LEU A 58 15.82 -10.69 24.46
CA LEU A 58 14.87 -11.12 25.49
C LEU A 58 15.55 -11.81 26.68
N LEU A 59 16.62 -12.57 26.45
CA LEU A 59 17.42 -13.18 27.52
C LEU A 59 18.20 -12.11 28.29
N GLU A 60 18.81 -11.14 27.60
CA GLU A 60 19.49 -9.99 28.23
C GLU A 60 18.50 -9.15 29.06
N MET A 61 17.30 -8.90 28.55
CA MET A 61 16.22 -8.19 29.26
C MET A 61 15.76 -8.90 30.53
N GLN A 62 15.99 -10.22 30.64
CA GLN A 62 15.62 -11.04 31.79
C GLN A 62 16.79 -11.25 32.76
N ASP A 63 17.97 -10.67 32.50
CA ASP A 63 19.11 -10.79 33.39
C ASP A 63 18.79 -10.22 34.78
N PRO A 64 19.03 -10.96 35.89
CA PRO A 64 18.68 -10.50 37.24
C PRO A 64 19.39 -9.22 37.70
N LYS A 65 20.55 -8.88 37.09
CA LYS A 65 21.39 -7.74 37.48
C LYS A 65 21.25 -6.57 36.51
N THR A 66 21.25 -6.84 35.21
CA THR A 66 21.29 -5.83 34.15
C THR A 66 20.01 -5.73 33.35
N GLY A 67 19.05 -6.63 33.55
CA GLY A 67 17.78 -6.69 32.82
C GLY A 67 16.74 -5.67 33.27
N VAL A 68 15.54 -5.79 32.71
CA VAL A 68 14.40 -4.91 33.01
C VAL A 68 13.94 -5.14 34.44
N LYS A 69 13.80 -4.06 35.21
CA LYS A 69 13.33 -4.12 36.60
C LYS A 69 11.91 -4.69 36.66
N SER A 70 11.74 -5.74 37.45
CA SER A 70 10.45 -6.38 37.65
C SER A 70 9.80 -5.96 38.97
N GLN A 71 8.47 -5.94 38.99
CA GLN A 71 7.64 -5.58 40.13
C GLN A 71 6.49 -6.56 40.34
N PRO A 72 5.97 -6.67 41.58
CA PRO A 72 4.79 -7.49 41.86
C PRO A 72 3.51 -6.84 41.31
N GLN A 73 2.75 -7.60 40.53
CA GLN A 73 1.39 -7.23 40.13
C GLN A 73 0.42 -7.55 41.28
N ARG A 74 -0.24 -6.53 41.84
CA ARG A 74 -1.28 -6.73 42.86
C ARG A 74 -2.66 -6.87 42.20
N LEU A 75 -3.29 -8.02 42.37
CA LEU A 75 -4.72 -8.23 42.10
C LEU A 75 -5.48 -8.23 43.44
N VAL A 76 -6.81 -8.05 43.40
CA VAL A 76 -7.69 -7.87 44.57
C VAL A 76 -7.38 -8.79 45.76
N ILE A 77 -6.99 -10.05 45.52
CA ILE A 77 -6.70 -11.05 46.57
C ILE A 77 -5.35 -11.75 46.33
N THR A 78 -4.64 -11.47 45.24
CA THR A 78 -3.45 -12.25 44.84
C THR A 78 -2.37 -11.36 44.27
N THR A 79 -1.15 -11.50 44.76
CA THR A 79 0.03 -10.83 44.22
C THR A 79 0.78 -11.80 43.30
N ILE A 80 1.12 -11.36 42.08
CA ILE A 80 1.83 -12.17 41.10
C ILE A 80 3.19 -11.49 40.80
N PRO A 81 4.35 -12.11 41.08
CA PRO A 81 5.67 -11.51 40.90
C PRO A 81 6.02 -11.33 39.41
N HIS A 82 7.13 -10.66 39.10
CA HIS A 82 7.73 -10.57 37.76
C HIS A 82 6.89 -9.90 36.65
N ALA A 83 6.08 -8.89 36.98
CA ALA A 83 5.53 -7.99 35.96
C ALA A 83 6.55 -6.88 35.67
N ILE A 84 6.57 -6.36 34.44
CA ILE A 84 7.44 -5.25 34.01
C ILE A 84 6.58 -4.13 33.46
N THR A 85 7.01 -2.87 33.58
CA THR A 85 6.26 -1.74 33.00
C THR A 85 6.68 -1.47 31.56
N GLY A 86 5.79 -0.84 30.80
CA GLY A 86 6.13 -0.35 29.47
C GLY A 86 7.26 0.68 29.51
N GLU A 87 7.23 1.60 30.47
CA GLU A 87 8.30 2.60 30.69
C GLU A 87 9.67 1.95 30.93
N ASP A 88 9.75 0.96 31.84
CA ASP A 88 11.02 0.27 32.15
C ASP A 88 11.57 -0.49 30.94
N ILE A 89 10.70 -1.14 30.15
CA ILE A 89 11.09 -1.82 28.90
C ILE A 89 11.69 -0.81 27.93
N LEU A 90 11.05 0.33 27.74
CA LEU A 90 11.49 1.34 26.78
C LEU A 90 12.78 2.03 27.20
N SER A 91 12.92 2.37 28.49
CA SER A 91 14.16 2.92 29.03
C SER A 91 15.31 1.95 28.83
N TRP A 92 15.09 0.66 29.14
CA TRP A 92 16.11 -0.36 28.96
C TRP A 92 16.55 -0.52 27.49
N LEU A 93 15.59 -0.51 26.56
CA LEU A 93 15.89 -0.59 25.13
C LEU A 93 16.65 0.64 24.62
N ALA A 94 16.23 1.84 25.02
CA ALA A 94 16.89 3.08 24.66
C ALA A 94 18.36 3.09 25.13
N ASP A 95 18.58 2.71 26.39
CA ASP A 95 19.92 2.68 26.99
C ASP A 95 20.80 1.57 26.38
N ARG A 96 20.25 0.38 26.16
CA ARG A 96 20.98 -0.78 25.64
C ARG A 96 21.43 -0.61 24.20
N PHE A 97 20.62 0.05 23.38
CA PHE A 97 20.88 0.23 21.94
C PHE A 97 21.33 1.65 21.57
N GLN A 98 21.34 2.59 22.52
CA GLN A 98 21.67 3.99 22.29
C GLN A 98 20.79 4.61 21.18
N ILE A 99 19.49 4.36 21.28
CA ILE A 99 18.47 4.79 20.32
C ILE A 99 17.51 5.79 20.94
N ASP A 100 16.81 6.56 20.10
CA ASP A 100 15.81 7.51 20.59
C ASP A 100 14.57 6.80 21.16
N THR A 101 13.77 7.54 21.93
CA THR A 101 12.57 7.01 22.60
C THR A 101 11.52 6.48 21.60
N GLN A 102 11.45 7.05 20.40
CA GLN A 102 10.48 6.66 19.38
C GLN A 102 10.88 5.35 18.69
N GLU A 103 12.17 5.16 18.44
CA GLU A 103 12.76 3.93 17.93
C GLU A 103 12.67 2.80 18.96
N ALA A 104 13.00 3.08 20.23
CA ALA A 104 12.80 2.15 21.33
C ALA A 104 11.34 1.69 21.45
N ARG A 105 10.40 2.62 21.27
CA ARG A 105 8.95 2.31 21.26
C ARG A 105 8.56 1.42 20.10
N ASN A 106 9.10 1.66 18.91
CA ASN A 106 8.84 0.83 17.74
C ASN A 106 9.39 -0.59 17.96
N PHE A 107 10.61 -0.71 18.50
CA PHE A 107 11.20 -2.00 18.83
C PHE A 107 10.41 -2.74 19.91
N GLY A 108 10.09 -2.09 21.03
CA GLY A 108 9.25 -2.68 22.08
C GLY A 108 7.89 -3.13 21.57
N SER A 109 7.26 -2.34 20.67
CA SER A 109 6.00 -2.72 20.02
C SER A 109 6.16 -3.95 19.12
N MET A 110 7.30 -4.08 18.42
CA MET A 110 7.62 -5.27 17.63
C MET A 110 7.74 -6.52 18.51
N LEU A 111 8.42 -6.43 19.66
CA LEU A 111 8.53 -7.55 20.61
C LEU A 111 7.15 -7.98 21.15
N VAL A 112 6.24 -7.02 21.34
CA VAL A 112 4.85 -7.30 21.72
C VAL A 112 4.06 -7.93 20.58
N ALA A 113 4.18 -7.41 19.36
CA ALA A 113 3.47 -7.91 18.18
C ALA A 113 3.90 -9.33 17.79
N LEU A 114 5.17 -9.67 17.98
CA LEU A 114 5.69 -11.02 17.78
C LEU A 114 5.36 -11.98 18.92
N GLY A 115 4.84 -11.48 20.06
CA GLY A 115 4.42 -12.31 21.17
C GLY A 115 5.54 -12.74 22.13
N TYR A 116 6.73 -12.12 22.06
CA TYR A 116 7.79 -12.33 23.05
C TYR A 116 7.48 -11.67 24.40
N ILE A 117 6.75 -10.56 24.35
CA ILE A 117 6.25 -9.83 25.52
C ILE A 117 4.74 -9.66 25.32
N TYR A 118 3.93 -9.82 26.37
CA TYR A 118 2.49 -9.62 26.24
C TYR A 118 1.95 -8.66 27.30
N PRO A 119 0.99 -7.77 26.93
CA PRO A 119 0.37 -6.85 27.86
C PRO A 119 -0.62 -7.59 28.78
N LEU A 120 -0.70 -7.16 30.04
CA LEU A 120 -1.61 -7.72 31.03
C LEU A 120 -3.00 -7.05 30.98
N GLN A 121 -3.07 -5.80 30.52
CA GLN A 121 -4.30 -5.08 30.21
C GLN A 121 -4.41 -4.85 28.69
N ASP A 122 -5.63 -4.77 28.14
CA ASP A 122 -5.83 -4.41 26.72
C ASP A 122 -5.07 -5.34 25.74
N HIS A 123 -5.22 -6.65 25.93
CA HIS A 123 -4.47 -7.70 25.23
C HIS A 123 -4.67 -7.79 23.72
N LYS A 124 -5.58 -7.00 23.15
CA LYS A 124 -5.80 -6.90 21.70
C LYS A 124 -4.87 -5.88 21.06
N ARG A 125 -4.40 -4.91 21.84
CA ARG A 125 -3.50 -3.87 21.38
C ARG A 125 -2.07 -4.36 21.52
N LEU A 126 -1.56 -4.96 20.44
CA LEU A 126 -0.18 -5.46 20.36
C LEU A 126 0.85 -4.34 20.14
N VAL A 127 0.77 -3.29 20.96
CA VAL A 127 1.63 -2.11 20.92
C VAL A 127 2.04 -1.79 22.35
N ILE A 128 3.32 -1.48 22.56
CA ILE A 128 3.80 -1.10 23.88
C ILE A 128 3.35 0.32 24.23
N LYS A 129 2.91 0.51 25.47
CA LYS A 129 2.51 1.81 26.01
C LYS A 129 3.69 2.38 26.81
N PRO A 130 4.09 3.65 26.58
CA PRO A 130 5.19 4.29 27.31
C PRO A 130 4.70 4.80 28.68
N ASP A 131 4.09 3.91 29.46
CA ASP A 131 3.48 4.23 30.74
C ASP A 131 3.64 3.04 31.71
N ALA A 132 2.98 3.14 32.87
CA ALA A 132 2.98 2.10 33.91
C ALA A 132 2.14 0.85 33.54
N SER A 133 1.65 0.72 32.31
CA SER A 133 0.96 -0.50 31.85
C SER A 133 1.87 -1.72 32.03
N LEU A 134 1.27 -2.83 32.46
CA LEU A 134 2.03 -4.01 32.85
C LEU A 134 2.16 -4.99 31.69
N TYR A 135 3.34 -5.57 31.57
CA TYR A 135 3.70 -6.59 30.61
C TYR A 135 4.37 -7.77 31.32
N ARG A 136 4.48 -8.90 30.61
CA ARG A 136 5.26 -10.07 31.03
C ARG A 136 5.98 -10.69 29.84
N PHE A 137 7.12 -11.32 30.11
CA PHE A 137 7.81 -12.14 29.14
C PHE A 137 7.01 -13.42 28.86
N GLN A 138 6.98 -13.82 27.59
CA GLN A 138 6.41 -15.07 27.13
C GLN A 138 7.35 -16.24 27.41
N THR A 139 6.80 -17.40 27.72
CA THR A 139 7.60 -18.63 27.88
C THR A 139 8.17 -19.09 26.54
N PRO A 140 9.43 -19.61 26.49
CA PRO A 140 10.03 -20.14 25.26
C PRO A 140 9.19 -21.18 24.51
N TYR A 141 8.33 -21.91 25.23
CA TYR A 141 7.38 -22.85 24.62
C TYR A 141 6.41 -22.17 23.63
N PHE A 142 6.09 -20.89 23.85
CA PHE A 142 5.18 -20.10 23.01
C PHE A 142 5.92 -19.09 22.12
N TRP A 143 7.24 -19.20 21.97
CA TRP A 143 7.99 -18.31 21.07
C TRP A 143 7.72 -18.64 19.59
N PRO A 144 7.71 -17.64 18.69
CA PRO A 144 7.40 -17.83 17.26
C PRO A 144 8.36 -18.75 16.50
N THR A 145 9.56 -18.96 17.04
CA THR A 145 10.65 -19.75 16.45
C THR A 145 10.58 -21.23 16.77
N GLN A 146 9.55 -21.65 17.51
CA GLN A 146 9.20 -23.06 17.65
C GLN A 146 9.07 -23.73 16.27
N GLN A 147 9.65 -24.92 16.14
CA GLN A 147 9.65 -25.67 14.88
C GLN A 147 8.27 -26.22 14.51
N TRP A 148 7.35 -26.31 15.49
CA TRP A 148 6.04 -26.93 15.28
C TRP A 148 5.05 -25.92 14.71
N PRO A 149 4.43 -26.21 13.54
CA PRO A 149 3.42 -25.34 12.98
C PRO A 149 2.20 -25.27 13.91
N VAL A 150 1.55 -24.11 13.95
CA VAL A 150 0.35 -23.93 14.78
C VAL A 150 -0.81 -24.72 14.20
N GLU A 151 -1.17 -25.82 14.85
CA GLU A 151 -2.23 -26.71 14.38
C GLU A 151 -3.63 -26.19 14.72
N ASP A 152 -4.57 -26.48 13.83
CA ASP A 152 -5.98 -26.14 14.06
C ASP A 152 -6.60 -27.01 15.17
N THR A 153 -6.04 -28.19 15.44
CA THR A 153 -6.45 -29.06 16.55
C THR A 153 -6.20 -28.37 17.90
N ASP A 154 -5.01 -27.78 18.09
CA ASP A 154 -4.64 -27.08 19.32
C ASP A 154 -5.50 -25.84 19.53
N TYR A 155 -5.81 -25.12 18.43
CA TYR A 155 -6.69 -23.96 18.51
C TYR A 155 -8.11 -24.36 18.89
N ALA A 156 -8.62 -25.46 18.33
CA ALA A 156 -9.92 -26.00 18.69
C ALA A 156 -9.97 -26.42 20.17
N ILE A 157 -8.92 -27.05 20.70
CA ILE A 157 -8.81 -27.40 22.13
C ILE A 157 -8.84 -26.13 23.00
N TYR A 158 -8.08 -25.10 22.63
CA TYR A 158 -8.07 -23.82 23.34
C TYR A 158 -9.46 -23.16 23.39
N LEU A 159 -10.15 -23.06 22.24
CA LEU A 159 -11.49 -22.48 22.17
C LEU A 159 -12.52 -23.31 22.94
N ALA A 160 -12.45 -24.65 22.84
CA ALA A 160 -13.31 -25.57 23.58
C ALA A 160 -13.12 -25.41 25.10
N LYS A 161 -11.87 -25.34 25.57
CA LYS A 161 -11.52 -25.12 26.98
C LYS A 161 -12.10 -23.80 27.49
N ARG A 162 -11.99 -22.71 26.72
CA ARG A 162 -12.61 -21.42 27.07
C ARG A 162 -14.12 -21.49 27.14
N ASN A 163 -14.76 -22.15 26.18
CA ASN A 163 -16.21 -22.32 26.17
C ASN A 163 -16.71 -23.17 27.35
N ILE A 164 -15.95 -24.19 27.77
CA ILE A 164 -16.25 -25.02 28.96
C ILE A 164 -16.14 -24.19 30.24
N ARG A 165 -15.15 -23.29 30.35
CA ARG A 165 -14.93 -22.45 31.54
C ARG A 165 -16.13 -21.54 31.81
N LYS A 166 -16.69 -20.91 30.77
CA LYS A 166 -17.89 -20.08 30.85
C LYS A 166 -18.56 -20.00 29.47
N LYS A 167 -19.80 -20.50 29.37
CA LYS A 167 -20.59 -20.37 28.12
C LYS A 167 -20.73 -18.89 27.76
N GLY A 168 -20.52 -18.56 26.48
CA GLY A 168 -20.64 -17.20 25.95
C GLY A 168 -19.43 -16.29 26.22
N ILE A 169 -18.28 -16.82 26.64
CA ILE A 169 -17.04 -16.05 26.83
C ILE A 169 -16.21 -15.87 25.55
N LEU A 170 -16.57 -16.58 24.48
CA LEU A 170 -15.89 -16.44 23.19
C LEU A 170 -16.34 -15.15 22.52
N GLU A 171 -15.40 -14.44 21.90
CA GLU A 171 -15.72 -13.27 21.08
C GLU A 171 -16.38 -13.70 19.77
N LEU A 172 -17.04 -12.77 19.05
CA LEU A 172 -17.73 -13.06 17.79
C LEU A 172 -16.84 -13.81 16.79
N HIS A 173 -15.64 -13.31 16.53
CA HIS A 173 -14.70 -13.96 15.60
C HIS A 173 -14.23 -15.34 16.11
N GLU A 174 -14.02 -15.49 17.42
CA GLU A 174 -13.63 -16.77 18.04
C GLU A 174 -14.77 -17.79 17.95
N GLN A 175 -16.01 -17.33 18.12
CA GLN A 175 -17.21 -18.15 17.98
C GLN A 175 -17.39 -18.63 16.54
N GLU A 176 -17.16 -17.76 15.55
CA GLU A 176 -17.15 -18.13 14.13
C GLU A 176 -16.07 -19.18 13.82
N GLN A 177 -14.84 -18.98 14.33
CA GLN A 177 -13.77 -19.96 14.15
C GLN A 177 -14.08 -21.29 14.85
N TYR A 178 -14.60 -21.25 16.09
CA TYR A 178 -15.03 -22.44 16.82
C TYR A 178 -16.09 -23.24 16.05
N ASN A 179 -17.10 -22.56 15.51
CA ASN A 179 -18.15 -23.19 14.70
C ASN A 179 -17.61 -23.78 13.40
N ARG A 180 -16.69 -23.06 12.73
CA ARG A 180 -16.00 -23.53 11.52
C ARG A 180 -15.18 -24.79 11.80
N LEU A 181 -14.37 -24.77 12.87
CA LEU A 181 -13.55 -25.91 13.28
C LEU A 181 -14.43 -27.10 13.66
N HIS A 182 -15.48 -26.90 14.46
CA HIS A 182 -16.42 -27.96 14.82
C HIS A 182 -16.99 -28.68 13.59
N LYS A 183 -17.38 -27.92 12.56
CA LYS A 183 -17.90 -28.49 11.31
C LYS A 183 -16.81 -29.22 10.52
N TRP A 184 -15.61 -28.67 10.44
CA TRP A 184 -14.54 -29.19 9.59
C TRP A 184 -13.84 -30.42 10.18
N MET A 185 -13.59 -30.42 11.49
CA MET A 185 -12.91 -31.50 12.22
C MET A 185 -13.84 -32.27 13.15
N ASN A 186 -15.11 -32.43 12.74
CA ASN A 186 -16.14 -33.11 13.54
C ASN A 186 -15.74 -34.53 13.95
N HIS A 187 -15.09 -35.28 13.04
CA HIS A 187 -14.60 -36.64 13.29
C HIS A 187 -13.55 -36.76 14.42
N LYS A 188 -12.92 -35.65 14.84
CA LYS A 188 -11.97 -35.59 15.96
C LYS A 188 -12.54 -34.84 17.18
N TRP A 189 -13.80 -34.43 17.14
CA TRP A 189 -14.32 -33.47 18.11
C TRP A 189 -14.42 -34.04 19.52
N ASP A 190 -14.77 -35.31 19.68
CA ASP A 190 -14.80 -35.97 20.98
C ASP A 190 -13.42 -35.98 21.64
N PHE A 191 -12.37 -36.22 20.85
CA PHE A 191 -10.99 -36.11 21.30
C PHE A 191 -10.63 -34.68 21.73
N ILE A 192 -11.00 -33.67 20.93
CA ILE A 192 -10.78 -32.24 21.25
C ILE A 192 -11.45 -31.86 22.57
N VAL A 193 -12.71 -32.27 22.77
CA VAL A 193 -13.47 -31.99 24.00
C VAL A 193 -12.86 -32.74 25.19
N MET A 194 -12.43 -33.99 25.01
CA MET A 194 -11.73 -34.76 26.03
C MET A 194 -10.44 -34.05 26.48
N GLN A 195 -9.58 -33.66 25.53
CA GLN A 195 -8.35 -32.93 25.80
C GLN A 195 -8.62 -31.59 26.51
N ALA A 196 -9.61 -30.83 26.05
CA ALA A 196 -9.99 -29.57 26.67
C ALA A 196 -10.47 -29.74 28.14
N LYS A 197 -11.23 -30.80 28.42
CA LYS A 197 -11.68 -31.14 29.79
C LYS A 197 -10.51 -31.53 30.69
N GLU A 198 -9.59 -32.35 30.20
CA GLU A 198 -8.40 -32.77 30.96
C GLU A 198 -7.49 -31.57 31.28
N GLN A 199 -7.19 -30.72 30.29
CA GLN A 199 -6.42 -29.50 30.53
C GLN A 199 -7.12 -28.56 31.52
N TYR A 200 -8.45 -28.45 31.46
CA TYR A 200 -9.22 -27.64 32.39
C TYR A 200 -9.19 -28.20 33.82
N ARG A 201 -9.23 -29.52 33.99
CA ARG A 201 -9.08 -30.21 35.28
C ARG A 201 -7.70 -29.96 35.88
N ALA A 202 -6.63 -30.24 35.11
CA ALA A 202 -5.25 -30.00 35.54
C ALA A 202 -5.00 -28.52 35.91
N ALA A 203 -5.61 -27.57 35.20
CA ALA A 203 -5.49 -26.15 35.54
C ALA A 203 -6.15 -25.77 36.88
N LYS A 204 -7.15 -26.52 37.35
CA LYS A 204 -7.81 -26.27 38.66
C LYS A 204 -6.96 -26.70 39.84
N GLU A 205 -6.06 -27.66 39.65
CA GLU A 205 -5.14 -28.14 40.70
C GLU A 205 -4.01 -27.13 40.98
N ARG A 206 -3.76 -26.20 40.04
CA ARG A 206 -2.75 -25.15 40.20
C ARG A 206 -3.20 -24.05 41.15
N LYS A 207 -2.22 -23.41 41.80
CA LYS A 207 -2.46 -22.21 42.61
C LYS A 207 -3.03 -21.09 41.73
N LYS A 208 -3.86 -20.24 42.33
CA LYS A 208 -4.56 -19.15 41.62
C LYS A 208 -3.61 -18.21 40.83
N PRO A 209 -2.45 -17.76 41.37
CA PRO A 209 -1.48 -16.95 40.61
C PRO A 209 -0.98 -17.64 39.34
N ASP A 210 -0.55 -18.90 39.45
CA ASP A 210 0.04 -19.67 38.35
C ASP A 210 -0.97 -19.91 37.23
N ARG A 211 -2.22 -20.20 37.60
CA ARG A 211 -3.31 -20.34 36.64
C ARG A 211 -3.56 -19.05 35.85
N VAL A 212 -3.51 -17.89 36.50
CA VAL A 212 -3.72 -16.58 35.83
C VAL A 212 -2.59 -16.31 34.83
N VAL A 213 -1.33 -16.58 35.20
CA VAL A 213 -0.19 -16.41 34.29
C VAL A 213 -0.31 -17.35 33.09
N PHE A 214 -0.60 -18.63 33.33
CA PHE A 214 -0.76 -19.62 32.25
C PHE A 214 -1.88 -19.23 31.28
N ASP A 215 -3.06 -18.84 31.78
CA ASP A 215 -4.18 -18.37 30.96
C ASP A 215 -3.79 -17.15 30.11
N CYS A 216 -2.99 -16.23 30.66
CA CYS A 216 -2.52 -15.05 29.94
C CYS A 216 -1.50 -15.40 28.85
N GLN A 217 -0.55 -16.29 29.14
CA GLN A 217 0.47 -16.76 28.21
C GLN A 217 -0.16 -17.46 27.00
N GLU A 218 -1.08 -18.39 27.24
CA GLU A 218 -1.78 -19.13 26.20
C GLU A 218 -2.66 -18.21 25.35
N ARG A 219 -3.38 -17.26 25.98
CA ARG A 219 -4.16 -16.26 25.26
C ARG A 219 -3.27 -15.38 24.38
N ALA A 220 -2.14 -14.90 24.90
CA ALA A 220 -1.22 -14.06 24.14
C ALA A 220 -0.67 -14.78 22.91
N TYR A 221 -0.33 -16.08 23.06
CA TYR A 221 0.09 -16.93 21.94
C TYR A 221 -0.97 -16.98 20.82
N TRP A 222 -2.25 -17.21 21.17
CA TRP A 222 -3.32 -17.32 20.18
C TRP A 222 -3.68 -15.99 19.51
N VAL A 223 -3.58 -14.86 20.23
CA VAL A 223 -3.79 -13.53 19.63
C VAL A 223 -2.78 -13.25 18.50
N VAL A 224 -1.55 -13.74 18.63
CA VAL A 224 -0.50 -13.60 17.60
C VAL A 224 -0.71 -14.57 16.43
N HIS A 225 -1.03 -15.83 16.69
CA HIS A 225 -1.08 -16.88 15.67
C HIS A 225 -2.44 -17.05 14.98
N ARG A 226 -3.51 -16.51 15.55
CA ARG A 226 -4.86 -16.50 14.98
C ARG A 226 -5.46 -15.08 15.15
N PRO A 227 -4.85 -14.05 14.54
CA PRO A 227 -5.34 -12.68 14.66
C PRO A 227 -6.74 -12.56 14.02
N PRO A 228 -7.54 -11.57 14.41
CA PRO A 228 -8.85 -11.30 13.80
C PRO A 228 -8.74 -11.21 12.27
N MET A 229 -9.39 -12.17 11.61
CA MET A 229 -9.27 -12.44 10.17
C MET A 229 -10.03 -11.41 9.35
N ILE A 230 -9.38 -10.32 8.94
CA ILE A 230 -9.98 -9.38 7.96
C ILE A 230 -9.34 -9.56 6.56
N PHE A 231 -8.16 -10.19 6.41
CA PHE A 231 -7.36 -10.05 5.16
C PHE A 231 -6.71 -11.30 4.53
N THR A 232 -6.64 -12.47 5.17
CA THR A 232 -5.70 -13.53 4.73
C THR A 232 -6.19 -14.41 3.57
N GLN A 233 -7.49 -14.69 3.44
CA GLN A 233 -7.97 -15.67 2.44
C GLN A 233 -7.93 -15.14 0.98
N GLN A 234 -7.96 -13.81 0.80
CA GLN A 234 -7.84 -13.17 -0.53
C GLN A 234 -6.40 -13.14 -1.08
N SER A 235 -5.39 -13.42 -0.25
CA SER A 235 -3.98 -13.26 -0.61
C SER A 235 -3.39 -14.47 -1.35
N ILE A 236 -4.02 -15.66 -1.20
CA ILE A 236 -3.56 -16.91 -1.83
C ILE A 236 -3.83 -16.91 -3.34
N MET A 237 -4.92 -16.27 -3.79
CA MET A 237 -5.33 -16.24 -5.20
C MET A 237 -4.62 -15.17 -6.03
N ARG A 238 -3.72 -14.36 -5.43
CA ARG A 238 -3.05 -13.26 -6.14
C ARG A 238 -1.83 -13.79 -6.89
N PRO A 239 -1.74 -13.57 -8.22
CA PRO A 239 -0.54 -13.92 -8.97
C PRO A 239 0.67 -13.13 -8.45
N ARG A 240 1.83 -13.78 -8.39
CA ARG A 240 3.09 -13.19 -7.92
C ARG A 240 4.10 -13.08 -9.05
N VAL A 241 4.96 -12.07 -8.97
CA VAL A 241 6.12 -11.91 -9.86
C VAL A 241 7.41 -12.21 -9.08
N LYS A 242 8.47 -12.59 -9.80
CA LYS A 242 9.79 -12.82 -9.17
C LYS A 242 10.34 -11.51 -8.61
N SER A 243 11.06 -11.58 -7.50
CA SER A 243 11.72 -10.41 -6.88
C SER A 243 12.66 -9.70 -7.84
N SER A 244 13.36 -10.43 -8.72
CA SER A 244 14.24 -9.82 -9.74
C SER A 244 13.47 -8.93 -10.72
N VAL A 245 12.22 -9.26 -11.02
CA VAL A 245 11.36 -8.47 -11.92
C VAL A 245 10.80 -7.24 -11.19
N SER A 246 10.26 -7.43 -9.98
CA SER A 246 9.66 -6.32 -9.22
C SER A 246 10.72 -5.31 -8.74
N ILE A 247 11.84 -5.78 -8.19
CA ILE A 247 12.94 -4.91 -7.75
C ILE A 247 13.57 -4.19 -8.95
N GLY A 248 13.79 -4.89 -10.06
CA GLY A 248 14.29 -4.27 -11.29
C GLY A 248 13.36 -3.15 -11.79
N ALA A 249 12.05 -3.36 -11.73
CA ALA A 249 11.07 -2.33 -12.08
C ALA A 249 11.08 -1.14 -11.11
N LEU A 250 11.23 -1.38 -9.80
CA LEU A 250 11.32 -0.33 -8.78
C LEU A 250 12.58 0.52 -8.95
N VAL A 251 13.75 -0.12 -9.09
CA VAL A 251 15.02 0.59 -9.33
C VAL A 251 14.92 1.44 -10.59
N LYS A 252 14.36 0.90 -11.67
CA LYS A 252 14.12 1.64 -12.90
C LYS A 252 13.18 2.83 -12.71
N TYR A 253 12.10 2.66 -11.95
CA TYR A 253 11.19 3.74 -11.62
C TYR A 253 11.93 4.84 -10.86
N CYS A 254 12.61 4.52 -9.74
CA CYS A 254 13.36 5.50 -8.97
C CYS A 254 14.41 6.23 -9.82
N ALA A 255 15.19 5.50 -10.63
CA ALA A 255 16.19 6.11 -11.52
C ALA A 255 15.56 7.04 -12.58
N THR A 256 14.36 6.73 -13.06
CA THR A 256 13.64 7.56 -14.05
C THR A 256 13.13 8.85 -13.43
N TYR A 257 12.58 8.79 -12.21
CA TYR A 257 11.95 9.93 -11.53
C TYR A 257 12.91 10.73 -10.63
N ASN A 258 14.14 10.26 -10.40
CA ASN A 258 15.11 10.90 -9.51
C ASN A 258 15.32 12.40 -9.82
N GLY A 259 15.42 12.76 -11.11
CA GLY A 259 15.56 14.14 -11.56
C GLY A 259 14.32 15.03 -11.33
N HIS A 260 13.17 14.41 -11.04
CA HIS A 260 11.88 15.08 -10.82
C HIS A 260 11.46 15.10 -9.35
N ASP A 261 12.25 14.51 -8.45
CA ASP A 261 11.99 14.49 -7.01
C ASP A 261 12.61 15.74 -6.35
N PRO A 262 11.82 16.67 -5.79
CA PRO A 262 12.35 17.88 -5.16
C PRO A 262 13.17 17.65 -3.88
N PHE A 263 13.10 16.45 -3.27
CA PHE A 263 13.93 16.10 -2.12
C PHE A 263 15.33 15.64 -2.54
N LEU A 264 15.46 15.05 -3.72
CA LEU A 264 16.71 14.48 -4.22
C LEU A 264 17.40 15.37 -5.24
N SER A 265 16.62 16.16 -5.99
CA SER A 265 17.08 17.03 -7.07
C SER A 265 16.63 18.47 -6.85
N LYS A 266 17.47 19.42 -7.25
CA LYS A 266 17.14 20.85 -7.16
C LYS A 266 15.96 21.18 -8.06
N CYS A 267 14.90 21.75 -7.50
CA CYS A 267 13.82 22.35 -8.27
C CYS A 267 14.16 23.80 -8.64
N LEU A 268 13.80 24.20 -9.86
CA LEU A 268 14.07 25.54 -10.39
C LEU A 268 12.76 26.34 -10.51
N PRO A 269 12.73 27.63 -10.11
CA PRO A 269 13.87 28.42 -9.66
C PRO A 269 14.37 28.06 -8.24
N SER A 270 13.47 27.67 -7.35
CA SER A 270 13.77 27.25 -5.97
C SER A 270 12.65 26.36 -5.43
N ASN A 271 12.83 25.83 -4.21
CA ASN A 271 11.77 25.13 -3.49
C ASN A 271 10.92 26.15 -2.73
N PRO A 272 9.60 26.28 -3.03
CA PRO A 272 8.74 27.24 -2.33
C PRO A 272 8.73 27.05 -0.82
N TRP A 273 8.87 25.81 -0.32
CA TRP A 273 8.87 25.53 1.11
C TRP A 273 10.14 25.95 1.85
N ILE A 274 11.21 26.26 1.12
CA ILE A 274 12.51 26.66 1.68
C ILE A 274 12.75 28.17 1.50
N THR A 275 12.25 28.72 0.40
CA THR A 275 12.58 30.09 -0.04
C THR A 275 11.39 31.05 -0.02
N ASP A 276 10.19 30.55 0.28
CA ASP A 276 8.92 31.26 0.22
C ASP A 276 8.60 31.89 -1.17
N ASP A 277 9.36 31.53 -2.21
CA ASP A 277 9.10 31.91 -3.60
C ASP A 277 8.14 30.93 -4.27
N ILE A 278 6.92 31.41 -4.56
CA ILE A 278 5.85 30.63 -5.19
C ILE A 278 5.98 30.49 -6.71
N THR A 279 7.02 31.06 -7.33
CA THR A 279 7.22 31.02 -8.79
C THR A 279 7.22 29.59 -9.34
N TYR A 280 7.80 28.63 -8.62
CA TYR A 280 7.77 27.22 -9.02
C TYR A 280 6.34 26.69 -9.19
N TRP A 281 5.42 27.04 -8.29
CA TRP A 281 4.01 26.62 -8.40
C TRP A 281 3.31 27.30 -9.56
N ASN A 282 3.51 28.60 -9.73
CA ASN A 282 2.92 29.36 -10.84
C ASN A 282 3.30 28.76 -12.21
N LEU A 283 4.58 28.41 -12.39
CA LEU A 283 5.07 27.77 -13.62
C LEU A 283 4.51 26.36 -13.86
N ASN A 284 4.06 25.67 -12.81
CA ASN A 284 3.54 24.30 -12.88
C ASN A 284 2.02 24.21 -12.64
N MET A 285 1.29 25.34 -12.74
CA MET A 285 -0.17 25.37 -12.66
C MET A 285 -0.82 24.45 -13.71
N PRO A 286 -1.95 23.78 -13.40
CA PRO A 286 -2.55 22.79 -14.30
C PRO A 286 -2.81 23.29 -15.73
N ASN A 287 -3.27 24.54 -15.86
CA ASN A 287 -3.74 25.19 -17.08
C ASN A 287 -2.76 26.23 -17.65
N VAL A 288 -1.46 26.10 -17.36
CA VAL A 288 -0.44 27.00 -17.93
C VAL A 288 -0.42 26.92 -19.45
N GLU A 289 -0.22 28.08 -20.10
CA GLU A 289 -0.16 28.16 -21.56
C GLU A 289 1.08 27.47 -22.12
N ILE A 290 2.23 27.65 -21.46
CA ILE A 290 3.51 27.06 -21.83
C ILE A 290 4.00 26.19 -20.67
N PRO A 291 3.94 24.85 -20.79
CA PRO A 291 4.44 23.96 -19.75
C PRO A 291 5.96 24.01 -19.64
N THR A 292 6.49 23.82 -18.43
CA THR A 292 7.95 23.76 -18.22
C THR A 292 8.56 22.55 -18.96
N LYS A 293 9.83 22.67 -19.36
CA LYS A 293 10.56 21.58 -20.02
C LYS A 293 10.53 20.27 -19.20
N MET A 294 10.71 20.38 -17.88
CA MET A 294 10.69 19.23 -16.98
C MET A 294 9.29 18.58 -16.93
N ARG A 295 8.21 19.36 -16.99
CA ARG A 295 6.84 18.83 -17.07
C ARG A 295 6.60 18.05 -18.35
N VAL A 296 7.03 18.59 -19.50
CA VAL A 296 6.91 17.92 -20.80
C VAL A 296 7.78 16.66 -20.87
N GLU A 297 9.00 16.69 -20.32
CA GLU A 297 9.87 15.52 -20.23
C GLU A 297 9.20 14.38 -19.44
N ARG A 298 8.50 14.71 -18.35
CA ARG A 298 7.80 13.72 -17.52
C ARG A 298 6.71 12.97 -18.30
N TRP A 299 6.03 13.62 -19.25
CA TRP A 299 5.07 12.95 -20.14
C TRP A 299 5.70 11.82 -20.96
N THR A 300 7.02 11.87 -21.20
CA THR A 300 7.75 10.83 -21.94
C THR A 300 7.95 9.54 -21.13
N PHE A 301 7.80 9.59 -19.80
CA PHE A 301 8.09 8.45 -18.92
C PHE A 301 7.06 7.34 -19.07
N SER A 302 5.79 7.71 -19.21
CA SER A 302 4.73 6.77 -19.49
C SER A 302 3.49 7.46 -20.05
N PHE A 303 2.64 6.68 -20.72
CA PHE A 303 1.33 7.17 -21.16
C PHE A 303 0.44 7.60 -19.99
N GLY A 304 0.63 7.00 -18.80
CA GLY A 304 -0.07 7.41 -17.59
C GLY A 304 0.30 8.83 -17.16
N GLU A 305 1.57 9.22 -17.27
CA GLU A 305 2.03 10.58 -16.95
C GLU A 305 1.42 11.62 -17.90
N LEU A 306 1.39 11.31 -19.21
CA LEU A 306 0.74 12.17 -20.20
C LEU A 306 -0.76 12.37 -19.92
N LEU A 307 -1.49 11.29 -19.62
CA LEU A 307 -2.93 11.36 -19.37
C LEU A 307 -3.29 11.91 -17.97
N SER A 308 -2.40 11.80 -16.99
CA SER A 308 -2.64 12.35 -15.65
C SER A 308 -2.48 13.87 -15.63
N ASP A 309 -1.68 14.42 -16.54
CA ASP A 309 -1.49 15.86 -16.69
C ASP A 309 -2.65 16.49 -17.50
N PRO A 310 -3.40 17.47 -16.95
CA PRO A 310 -4.45 18.17 -17.71
C PRO A 310 -3.94 18.78 -19.01
N ARG A 311 -2.76 19.42 -18.98
CA ARG A 311 -2.17 20.03 -20.18
C ARG A 311 -1.70 18.96 -21.17
N GLY A 312 -1.13 17.87 -20.66
CA GLY A 312 -0.76 16.72 -21.48
C GLY A 312 -1.95 16.10 -22.22
N ARG A 313 -3.12 16.01 -21.55
CA ARG A 313 -4.37 15.58 -22.18
C ARG A 313 -4.88 16.55 -23.24
N ASP A 314 -4.79 17.85 -23.00
CA ASP A 314 -5.24 18.86 -23.97
C ASP A 314 -4.44 18.79 -25.27
N ASP A 315 -3.10 18.73 -25.16
CA ASP A 315 -2.21 18.59 -26.31
C ASP A 315 -2.41 17.22 -27.00
N PHE A 316 -2.61 16.14 -26.23
CA PHE A 316 -2.92 14.82 -26.80
C PHE A 316 -4.28 14.78 -27.50
N ARG A 317 -5.28 15.53 -27.02
CA ARG A 317 -6.60 15.65 -27.65
C ARG A 317 -6.49 16.34 -29.00
N LEU A 318 -5.67 17.38 -29.13
CA LEU A 318 -5.36 18.04 -30.40
C LEU A 318 -4.74 17.06 -31.39
N PHE A 319 -3.78 16.26 -30.93
CA PHE A 319 -3.16 15.19 -31.73
C PHE A 319 -4.20 14.16 -32.22
N LEU A 320 -5.05 13.63 -31.33
CA LEU A 320 -6.07 12.62 -31.70
C LEU A 320 -7.16 13.17 -32.62
N LYS A 321 -7.51 14.46 -32.52
CA LYS A 321 -8.44 15.11 -33.47
C LYS A 321 -7.91 15.03 -34.90
N LYS A 322 -6.60 15.23 -35.10
CA LYS A 322 -5.95 15.11 -36.42
C LYS A 322 -5.96 13.68 -36.96
N GLU A 323 -5.95 12.69 -36.07
CA GLU A 323 -6.03 11.27 -36.42
C GLU A 323 -7.46 10.70 -36.44
N PHE A 324 -8.50 11.55 -36.31
CA PHE A 324 -9.90 11.13 -36.23
C PHE A 324 -10.16 10.05 -35.16
N SER A 325 -9.49 10.14 -34.01
CA SER A 325 -9.57 9.14 -32.92
C SER A 325 -9.83 9.74 -31.53
N GLY A 326 -10.32 10.98 -31.49
CA GLY A 326 -10.55 11.75 -30.25
C GLY A 326 -11.68 11.22 -29.36
N GLU A 327 -12.58 10.40 -29.90
CA GLU A 327 -13.63 9.70 -29.17
C GLU A 327 -13.08 8.74 -28.10
N ASN A 328 -11.91 8.13 -28.34
CA ASN A 328 -11.27 7.21 -27.40
C ASN A 328 -10.84 7.92 -26.11
N LEU A 329 -10.25 9.10 -26.24
CA LEU A 329 -9.85 9.92 -25.09
C LEU A 329 -11.07 10.42 -24.34
N ALA A 330 -12.10 10.90 -25.05
CA ALA A 330 -13.32 11.39 -24.41
C ALA A 330 -14.09 10.29 -23.67
N PHE A 331 -14.12 9.07 -24.19
CA PHE A 331 -14.66 7.93 -23.45
C PHE A 331 -13.84 7.65 -22.19
N TRP A 332 -12.51 7.64 -22.30
CA TRP A 332 -11.63 7.42 -21.15
C TRP A 332 -11.82 8.48 -20.06
N GLU A 333 -11.95 9.75 -20.44
CA GLU A 333 -12.25 10.87 -19.52
C GLU A 333 -13.63 10.72 -18.87
N GLY A 334 -14.65 10.34 -19.62
CA GLY A 334 -15.98 10.06 -19.08
C GLY A 334 -15.96 8.94 -18.03
N CYS A 335 -15.15 7.90 -18.24
CA CYS A 335 -14.96 6.82 -17.26
C CYS A 335 -14.20 7.29 -16.01
N GLU A 336 -13.21 8.18 -16.11
CA GLU A 336 -12.57 8.80 -14.94
C GLU A 336 -13.57 9.64 -14.14
N ASP A 337 -14.38 10.45 -14.81
CA ASP A 337 -15.42 11.29 -14.19
C ASP A 337 -16.54 10.46 -13.53
N LEU A 338 -16.82 9.26 -14.04
CA LEU A 338 -17.73 8.31 -13.41
C LEU A 338 -17.15 7.74 -12.11
N LYS A 339 -15.87 7.33 -12.12
CA LYS A 339 -15.19 6.72 -10.97
C LYS A 339 -15.04 7.71 -9.82
N TRP A 340 -14.60 8.92 -10.13
CA TRP A 340 -14.26 9.95 -9.13
C TRP A 340 -15.36 10.99 -8.92
N GLY A 341 -16.43 10.95 -9.70
CA GLY A 341 -17.57 11.84 -9.56
C GLY A 341 -18.48 11.57 -8.36
N THR A 342 -19.53 12.37 -8.25
CA THR A 342 -20.59 12.27 -7.24
C THR A 342 -21.38 10.96 -7.36
N ALA A 343 -21.62 10.29 -6.23
CA ALA A 343 -22.37 9.04 -6.20
C ALA A 343 -23.82 9.20 -6.68
N ALA A 344 -24.44 10.35 -6.39
CA ALA A 344 -25.84 10.63 -6.72
C ALA A 344 -26.13 10.60 -8.23
N THR A 345 -25.17 10.96 -9.07
CA THR A 345 -25.31 11.01 -10.53
C THR A 345 -24.63 9.83 -11.24
N MET A 346 -24.12 8.86 -10.48
CA MET A 346 -23.26 7.80 -11.00
C MET A 346 -24.02 6.92 -12.01
N ARG A 347 -25.26 6.56 -11.69
CA ARG A 347 -26.08 5.70 -12.55
C ARG A 347 -26.41 6.38 -13.87
N GLU A 348 -26.87 7.64 -13.82
CA GLU A 348 -27.20 8.45 -14.99
C GLU A 348 -25.97 8.65 -15.87
N LYS A 349 -24.80 8.94 -15.27
CA LYS A 349 -23.53 9.07 -16.01
C LYS A 349 -23.13 7.76 -16.69
N ALA A 350 -23.23 6.61 -16.01
CA ALA A 350 -22.88 5.32 -16.60
C ALA A 350 -23.77 5.01 -17.82
N GLU A 351 -25.08 5.25 -17.72
CA GLU A 351 -26.02 5.10 -18.83
C GLU A 351 -25.74 6.09 -19.97
N GLN A 352 -25.42 7.34 -19.66
CA GLN A 352 -25.07 8.36 -20.65
C GLN A 352 -23.81 7.98 -21.42
N ILE A 353 -22.74 7.58 -20.72
CA ILE A 353 -21.49 7.13 -21.33
C ILE A 353 -21.75 5.93 -22.25
N TYR A 354 -22.57 4.97 -21.81
CA TYR A 354 -22.95 3.83 -22.65
C TYR A 354 -23.66 4.28 -23.93
N LYS A 355 -24.68 5.14 -23.84
CA LYS A 355 -25.44 5.65 -25.00
C LYS A 355 -24.57 6.48 -25.95
N SER A 356 -23.64 7.26 -25.42
CA SER A 356 -22.79 8.15 -26.22
C SER A 356 -21.65 7.44 -26.95
N PHE A 357 -21.13 6.33 -26.41
CA PHE A 357 -19.90 5.70 -26.91
C PHE A 357 -20.04 4.20 -27.26
N LEU A 358 -20.87 3.43 -26.56
CA LEU A 358 -20.89 1.96 -26.66
C LEU A 358 -22.16 1.39 -27.31
N ALA A 359 -23.28 2.10 -27.24
CA ALA A 359 -24.53 1.67 -27.83
C ALA A 359 -24.43 1.51 -29.36
N ARG A 360 -25.23 0.61 -29.92
CA ARG A 360 -25.33 0.46 -31.38
C ARG A 360 -25.81 1.77 -32.00
N GLY A 361 -25.04 2.33 -32.93
CA GLY A 361 -25.32 3.62 -33.56
C GLY A 361 -25.01 4.84 -32.67
N ALA A 362 -24.18 4.67 -31.64
CA ALA A 362 -23.77 5.77 -30.78
C ALA A 362 -23.12 6.92 -31.57
N PRO A 363 -23.38 8.19 -31.21
CA PRO A 363 -22.88 9.35 -31.94
C PRO A 363 -21.36 9.50 -31.91
N ARG A 364 -20.69 8.91 -30.90
CA ARG A 364 -19.23 8.88 -30.75
C ARG A 364 -18.77 7.43 -30.54
N TRP A 365 -19.27 6.55 -31.40
CA TRP A 365 -19.07 5.11 -31.26
C TRP A 365 -17.57 4.72 -31.20
N ILE A 366 -17.22 3.92 -30.19
CA ILE A 366 -15.88 3.36 -30.01
C ILE A 366 -15.87 1.84 -30.23
N ASN A 367 -14.73 1.33 -30.69
CA ASN A 367 -14.56 -0.09 -30.93
C ASN A 367 -13.92 -0.78 -29.72
N ILE A 368 -14.64 -1.74 -29.11
CA ILE A 368 -14.13 -2.62 -28.05
C ILE A 368 -14.42 -4.08 -28.41
N ASP A 369 -13.60 -5.00 -27.90
CA ASP A 369 -13.81 -6.43 -28.15
C ASP A 369 -15.12 -6.97 -27.54
N GLY A 370 -15.64 -8.06 -28.11
CA GLY A 370 -16.94 -8.62 -27.71
C GLY A 370 -17.00 -9.05 -26.24
N LYS A 371 -15.90 -9.60 -25.71
CA LYS A 371 -15.81 -10.01 -24.31
C LYS A 371 -15.93 -8.81 -23.37
N THR A 372 -15.25 -7.71 -23.67
CA THR A 372 -15.31 -6.48 -22.88
C THR A 372 -16.69 -5.83 -22.95
N MET A 373 -17.32 -5.86 -24.13
CA MET A 373 -18.70 -5.39 -24.31
C MET A 373 -19.68 -6.20 -23.45
N GLU A 374 -19.57 -7.54 -23.44
CA GLU A 374 -20.43 -8.42 -22.63
C GLU A 374 -20.30 -8.11 -21.13
N ILE A 375 -19.07 -8.00 -20.61
CA ILE A 375 -18.80 -7.64 -19.21
C ILE A 375 -19.44 -6.30 -18.87
N THR A 376 -19.28 -5.31 -19.75
CA THR A 376 -19.80 -3.95 -19.56
C THR A 376 -21.32 -3.94 -19.52
N VAL A 377 -21.98 -4.58 -20.49
CA VAL A 377 -23.45 -4.65 -20.57
C VAL A 377 -24.03 -5.41 -19.37
N ASN A 378 -23.40 -6.49 -18.93
CA ASN A 378 -23.87 -7.22 -17.76
C ASN A 378 -23.69 -6.42 -16.46
N GLY A 379 -22.57 -5.70 -16.32
CA GLY A 379 -22.33 -4.80 -15.20
C GLY A 379 -23.33 -3.64 -15.13
N LEU A 380 -23.72 -3.08 -16.29
CA LEU A 380 -24.69 -1.98 -16.38
C LEU A 380 -26.11 -2.36 -15.94
N LYS A 381 -26.42 -3.65 -15.72
CA LYS A 381 -27.67 -4.06 -15.05
C LYS A 381 -27.73 -3.59 -13.60
N HIS A 382 -26.57 -3.48 -12.94
CA HIS A 382 -26.43 -2.96 -11.59
C HIS A 382 -25.27 -1.94 -11.56
N PRO A 383 -25.49 -0.71 -12.07
CA PRO A 383 -24.42 0.27 -12.21
C PRO A 383 -23.70 0.55 -10.89
N HIS A 384 -22.38 0.57 -10.94
CA HIS A 384 -21.49 0.96 -9.85
C HIS A 384 -20.29 1.73 -10.41
N ARG A 385 -19.50 2.38 -9.55
CA ARG A 385 -18.39 3.26 -9.96
C ARG A 385 -17.38 2.62 -10.92
N TYR A 386 -17.18 1.31 -10.82
CA TYR A 386 -16.20 0.54 -11.59
C TYR A 386 -16.82 -0.24 -12.77
N VAL A 387 -18.08 0.04 -13.11
CA VAL A 387 -18.83 -0.75 -14.11
C VAL A 387 -18.21 -0.68 -15.52
N LEU A 388 -17.46 0.40 -15.82
CA LEU A 388 -16.80 0.61 -17.11
C LEU A 388 -15.30 0.29 -17.10
N ASP A 389 -14.72 -0.23 -16.00
CA ASP A 389 -13.26 -0.42 -15.85
C ASP A 389 -12.65 -1.31 -16.94
N ALA A 390 -13.35 -2.37 -17.33
CA ALA A 390 -12.90 -3.28 -18.38
C ALA A 390 -12.78 -2.56 -19.74
N ALA A 391 -13.84 -1.83 -20.13
CA ALA A 391 -13.87 -1.05 -21.36
C ALA A 391 -12.86 0.10 -21.32
N GLN A 392 -12.75 0.81 -20.20
CA GLN A 392 -11.77 1.88 -20.03
C GLN A 392 -10.33 1.37 -20.15
N THR A 393 -10.02 0.23 -19.55
CA THR A 393 -8.69 -0.40 -19.63
C THR A 393 -8.37 -0.83 -21.07
N HIS A 394 -9.35 -1.40 -21.78
CA HIS A 394 -9.21 -1.77 -23.18
C HIS A 394 -8.86 -0.55 -24.04
N ILE A 395 -9.61 0.54 -23.90
CA ILE A 395 -9.38 1.79 -24.66
C ILE A 395 -8.06 2.45 -24.28
N TYR A 396 -7.68 2.47 -23.01
CA TYR A 396 -6.36 2.96 -22.58
C TYR A 396 -5.23 2.19 -23.28
N MET A 397 -5.32 0.86 -23.35
CA MET A 397 -4.31 0.02 -24.00
C MET A 397 -4.31 0.20 -25.52
N LEU A 398 -5.48 0.45 -26.13
CA LEU A 398 -5.61 0.77 -27.55
C LEU A 398 -4.91 2.10 -27.87
N MET A 399 -5.23 3.18 -27.16
CA MET A 399 -4.60 4.49 -27.35
C MET A 399 -3.08 4.41 -27.16
N LYS A 400 -2.63 3.70 -26.13
CA LYS A 400 -1.20 3.42 -25.87
C LYS A 400 -0.52 2.67 -27.02
N LYS A 401 -1.23 1.82 -27.75
CA LYS A 401 -0.71 1.07 -28.89
C LYS A 401 -0.70 1.94 -30.16
N VAL A 402 -1.78 2.68 -30.45
CA VAL A 402 -1.89 3.57 -31.62
C VAL A 402 -0.81 4.64 -31.59
N SER A 403 -0.64 5.30 -30.45
CA SER A 403 0.42 6.29 -30.20
C SER A 403 1.83 5.79 -30.56
N LYS A 404 2.12 4.51 -30.30
CA LYS A 404 3.41 3.90 -30.66
C LYS A 404 3.58 3.67 -32.17
N HIS A 405 2.50 3.39 -32.90
CA HIS A 405 2.55 3.09 -34.34
C HIS A 405 2.66 4.36 -35.19
N THR A 406 1.92 5.42 -34.85
CA THR A 406 2.04 6.71 -35.56
C THR A 406 3.45 7.27 -35.44
N THR A 407 4.06 7.19 -34.26
CA THR A 407 5.43 7.66 -34.04
C THR A 407 6.45 6.99 -34.98
N ARG A 408 6.24 5.71 -35.35
CA ARG A 408 7.11 5.00 -36.31
C ARG A 408 6.94 5.47 -37.75
N ARG A 409 5.80 6.07 -38.13
CA ARG A 409 5.57 6.60 -39.49
C ARG A 409 6.20 7.97 -39.71
N VAL A 410 6.44 8.73 -38.65
CA VAL A 410 7.01 10.09 -38.71
C VAL A 410 8.55 10.08 -38.77
N GLN A 411 9.22 8.96 -38.43
CA GLN A 411 10.66 8.80 -38.66
C GLN A 411 10.93 8.45 -40.15
N PRO A 412 11.87 9.13 -40.84
CA PRO A 412 12.19 8.83 -42.24
C PRO A 412 12.75 7.40 -42.38
N ARG A 413 12.27 6.66 -43.38
CA ARG A 413 12.78 5.33 -43.75
C ARG A 413 14.16 5.48 -44.39
N ASN A 414 15.24 5.33 -43.61
CA ASN A 414 16.56 5.09 -44.19
C ASN A 414 16.66 3.61 -44.60
N ASN A 415 16.68 3.36 -45.91
CA ASN A 415 16.91 2.05 -46.51
C ASN A 415 18.41 1.74 -46.56
N SER A 416 18.92 0.97 -45.60
CA SER A 416 20.17 0.21 -45.77
C SER A 416 20.21 -0.94 -44.75
N PRO A 417 20.40 -2.20 -45.16
CA PRO A 417 20.48 -3.32 -44.22
C PRO A 417 21.86 -3.33 -43.55
N PRO A 418 21.96 -3.42 -42.21
CA PRO A 418 23.24 -3.60 -41.56
C PRO A 418 23.70 -5.05 -41.72
N THR A 419 24.90 -5.24 -42.25
CA THR A 419 25.64 -6.50 -42.26
C THR A 419 25.98 -6.88 -40.82
N CYS A 420 25.40 -7.96 -40.31
CA CYS A 420 25.76 -8.55 -39.01
C CYS A 420 26.96 -9.49 -39.18
N THR A 421 28.11 -9.13 -38.62
CA THR A 421 29.16 -10.09 -38.27
C THR A 421 28.90 -10.64 -36.86
N HIS A 422 28.97 -11.96 -36.73
CA HIS A 422 28.74 -12.70 -35.49
C HIS A 422 29.73 -12.34 -34.38
N HIS A 423 29.23 -12.17 -33.14
CA HIS A 423 29.69 -12.93 -31.97
C HIS A 423 28.74 -12.78 -30.76
N HIS A 424 28.75 -13.82 -29.92
CA HIS A 424 27.77 -14.17 -28.90
C HIS A 424 27.59 -13.14 -27.78
N SER A 425 26.40 -12.54 -27.67
CA SER A 425 25.56 -12.38 -26.46
C SER A 425 24.47 -11.33 -26.76
N LYS A 426 23.19 -11.71 -26.66
CA LYS A 426 22.06 -10.81 -26.97
C LYS A 426 21.87 -9.80 -25.82
N PRO A 427 21.97 -8.47 -26.04
CA PRO A 427 21.53 -7.48 -25.07
C PRO A 427 19.99 -7.38 -25.10
N LEU A 428 19.39 -7.24 -23.93
CA LEU A 428 17.95 -7.08 -23.74
C LEU A 428 17.43 -5.80 -24.40
N CYS A 429 16.71 -5.97 -25.51
CA CYS A 429 15.97 -4.95 -26.26
C CYS A 429 14.98 -4.17 -25.36
N HIS A 430 15.39 -3.04 -24.78
CA HIS A 430 14.48 -2.18 -23.99
C HIS A 430 14.60 -0.66 -24.23
N ASP A 431 15.62 -0.19 -24.93
CA ASP A 431 15.77 1.23 -25.30
C ASP A 431 14.73 1.71 -26.32
N GLY A 432 14.11 0.79 -27.07
CA GLY A 432 13.10 1.14 -28.06
C GLY A 432 11.83 1.77 -27.47
N VAL A 433 11.43 1.43 -26.23
CA VAL A 433 10.13 1.89 -25.69
C VAL A 433 10.16 3.38 -25.31
N ARG A 434 11.29 3.88 -24.78
CA ARG A 434 11.45 5.30 -24.40
C ARG A 434 11.60 6.18 -25.64
N ALA A 435 12.32 5.71 -26.65
CA ALA A 435 12.43 6.37 -27.95
C ALA A 435 11.07 6.52 -28.66
N HIS A 436 10.21 5.50 -28.59
CA HIS A 436 8.86 5.57 -29.15
C HIS A 436 7.94 6.58 -28.45
N PHE A 437 8.12 6.82 -27.15
CA PHE A 437 7.30 7.80 -26.44
C PHE A 437 7.79 9.24 -26.65
N ALA A 438 9.10 9.44 -26.72
CA ALA A 438 9.68 10.74 -27.05
C ALA A 438 9.23 11.26 -28.43
N GLY A 439 9.11 10.38 -29.42
CA GLY A 439 8.60 10.75 -30.75
C GLY A 439 7.11 11.11 -30.76
N LEU A 440 6.29 10.47 -29.92
CA LEU A 440 4.89 10.87 -29.72
C LEU A 440 4.82 12.28 -29.14
N ILE A 441 5.56 12.55 -28.07
CA ILE A 441 5.55 13.87 -27.42
C ILE A 441 6.01 14.94 -28.40
N ARG A 442 7.02 14.67 -29.24
CA ARG A 442 7.41 15.60 -30.31
C ARG A 442 6.26 15.89 -31.27
N ALA A 443 5.55 14.87 -31.77
CA ALA A 443 4.41 15.05 -32.67
C ALA A 443 3.25 15.81 -32.00
N ILE A 444 3.01 15.58 -30.70
CA ILE A 444 2.02 16.32 -29.90
C ILE A 444 2.41 17.80 -29.80
N LEU A 445 3.66 18.11 -29.49
CA LEU A 445 4.16 19.48 -29.37
C LEU A 445 4.17 20.21 -30.71
N GLU A 446 4.45 19.52 -31.82
CA GLU A 446 4.39 20.05 -33.17
C GLU A 446 2.95 20.46 -33.54
N VAL A 447 1.97 19.58 -33.29
CA VAL A 447 0.55 19.88 -33.52
C VAL A 447 0.05 21.01 -32.62
N SER A 448 0.65 21.17 -31.44
CA SER A 448 0.24 22.18 -30.44
C SER A 448 1.01 23.51 -30.59
N GLY A 449 1.92 23.63 -31.57
CA GLY A 449 2.68 24.87 -31.81
C GLY A 449 3.75 25.20 -30.75
N LEU A 450 4.13 24.24 -29.90
CA LEU A 450 5.02 24.46 -28.75
C LEU A 450 6.50 24.12 -29.03
N GLN A 451 6.83 23.73 -30.27
CA GLN A 451 8.15 23.19 -30.60
C GLN A 451 9.30 24.20 -30.46
N GLY A 452 9.09 25.49 -30.78
CA GLY A 452 10.12 26.53 -30.67
C GLY A 452 10.43 26.97 -29.23
N HIS A 453 9.43 27.00 -28.36
CA HIS A 453 9.57 27.48 -26.98
C HIS A 453 10.33 26.53 -26.05
N VAL A 454 10.41 25.24 -26.39
CA VAL A 454 11.20 24.24 -25.64
C VAL A 454 12.68 24.27 -26.05
N GLU A 455 13.00 24.80 -27.24
CA GLU A 455 14.37 24.85 -27.79
C GLU A 455 15.16 26.10 -27.38
N GLU A 456 14.50 27.23 -27.08
CA GLU A 456 15.16 28.54 -26.82
C GLU A 456 15.72 28.76 -25.41
N GLY A 457 15.47 27.84 -24.46
CA GLY A 457 16.09 27.89 -23.13
C GLY A 457 17.54 27.38 -23.14
N ARG A 458 18.52 28.29 -23.26
CA ARG A 458 20.00 28.09 -23.20
C ARG A 458 20.42 26.71 -22.69
N LEU A 459 20.67 25.81 -23.64
CA LEU A 459 21.28 24.52 -23.39
C LEU A 459 22.69 24.73 -22.84
N SER A 460 22.91 24.43 -21.55
CA SER A 460 24.24 24.01 -21.12
C SER A 460 24.68 22.87 -22.04
N ARG A 461 25.93 22.89 -22.52
CA ARG A 461 26.47 21.97 -23.53
C ARG A 461 26.34 20.47 -23.18
N GLY A 462 25.83 20.10 -22.00
CA GLY A 462 25.40 18.74 -21.66
C GLY A 462 23.98 18.33 -22.10
N ALA A 463 23.07 19.27 -22.36
CA ALA A 463 21.66 18.98 -22.67
C ALA A 463 21.32 18.98 -24.18
N GLN A 464 22.15 19.58 -25.04
CA GLN A 464 22.08 19.36 -26.50
C GLN A 464 22.43 17.90 -26.87
N VAL A 465 23.18 17.22 -25.99
CA VAL A 465 23.61 15.83 -26.19
C VAL A 465 22.49 14.83 -25.90
N LEU A 466 21.42 15.16 -25.17
CA LEU A 466 20.33 14.19 -24.95
C LEU A 466 19.28 14.17 -26.08
N VAL A 467 19.01 15.28 -26.75
CA VAL A 467 18.03 15.32 -27.86
C VAL A 467 18.67 15.06 -29.22
N ARG A 468 19.97 15.38 -29.40
CA ARG A 468 20.76 14.97 -30.58
C ARG A 468 21.61 13.71 -30.37
N GLY A 469 22.14 13.46 -29.17
CA GLY A 469 23.05 12.33 -28.92
C GLY A 469 22.39 10.98 -28.64
N VAL A 470 21.10 10.94 -28.28
CA VAL A 470 20.34 9.68 -28.21
C VAL A 470 20.02 9.12 -29.62
N LEU A 471 20.14 9.94 -30.67
CA LEU A 471 19.87 9.52 -32.05
C LEU A 471 21.12 9.16 -32.87
N ILE A 472 22.35 9.49 -32.41
CA ILE A 472 23.57 9.27 -33.21
C ILE A 472 24.56 8.27 -32.55
N ASN A 473 24.57 8.10 -31.23
CA ASN A 473 25.55 7.21 -30.57
C ASN A 473 25.13 5.74 -30.38
N ASN A 474 23.97 5.32 -30.87
CA ASN A 474 23.57 3.90 -30.85
C ASN A 474 23.70 3.21 -32.21
N PHE A 475 24.51 3.77 -33.12
CA PHE A 475 24.83 3.15 -34.42
C PHE A 475 26.30 2.72 -34.58
N TYR A 476 27.15 2.92 -33.58
CA TYR A 476 28.50 2.34 -33.51
C TYR A 476 28.90 2.06 -32.06
N ARG A 477 28.44 0.93 -31.51
CA ARG A 477 29.20 -0.01 -30.66
C ARG A 477 28.34 -1.19 -30.26
#